data_AF-A0A965NIS5-F1
#
_entry.id   AF-A0A965NIS5-F1
#
_cell.length_a   1.000
_cell.length_b   1.000
_cell.length_c   1.000
_cell.angle_alpha   90.00
_cell.angle_beta   90.00
_cell.angle_gamma   90.00
#
_symmetry.space_group_name_H-M   'P 1'
#
loop_
_entity.id
_entity.type
_entity.pdbx_description
1 polymer ?
#
loop_
_entity_poly.entity_id
_entity_poly.type
_entity_poly.pdbx_seq_one_letter_code
_entity_poly.pdbx_strand_id
1 'polypeptide(L)'
;AIENEQVDMIGHLTGRLINKREPYALDIDKIIDAAAANETIIELNANPRRLDMDWRWWRRAAEKGVLCAINPDAHATGELDFVASGVRVGRKGWLTSEQVFNTRSLAQVLKWLGRKG
;
A
#
# COMPACT_ATOMS: atom_id res chain seq x y z
N ALA A 1 -4.82 8.20 12.87
CA ALA A 1 -4.37 6.81 12.59
C ALA A 1 -2.93 6.81 12.13
N ILE A 2 -2.60 7.46 11.00
CA ILE A 2 -1.23 7.54 10.46
C ILE A 2 -0.22 8.17 11.45
N GLU A 3 -0.65 9.17 12.22
CA GLU A 3 0.19 9.85 13.23
C GLU A 3 0.47 9.00 14.48
N ASN A 4 -0.10 7.80 14.60
CA ASN A 4 0.23 6.92 15.71
C ASN A 4 1.59 6.25 15.41
N GLU A 5 2.55 6.43 16.30
CA GLU A 5 3.91 5.89 16.19
C GLU A 5 3.95 4.36 16.09
N GLN A 6 2.93 3.66 16.61
CA GLN A 6 2.82 2.21 16.52
C GLN A 6 2.28 1.71 15.18
N VAL A 7 1.92 2.61 14.25
CA VAL A 7 1.38 2.26 12.93
C VAL A 7 2.48 2.28 11.88
N ASP A 8 2.77 1.11 11.34
CA ASP A 8 3.70 0.94 10.22
C ASP A 8 3.03 1.07 8.85
N MET A 9 1.77 0.65 8.74
CA MET A 9 1.06 0.52 7.46
C MET A 9 -0.45 0.76 7.59
N ILE A 10 -1.04 1.36 6.57
CA ILE A 10 -2.49 1.45 6.39
C ILE A 10 -2.95 0.48 5.30
N GLY A 11 -3.83 -0.46 5.66
CA GLY A 11 -4.45 -1.42 4.75
C GLY A 11 -5.60 -0.82 3.95
N HIS A 12 -5.81 -1.32 2.72
CA HIS A 12 -6.89 -1.03 1.77
C HIS A 12 -7.61 0.31 2.04
N LEU A 13 -6.89 1.39 1.70
CA LEU A 13 -7.12 2.74 2.19
C LEU A 13 -8.55 3.25 2.03
N THR A 14 -9.16 3.01 0.86
CA THR A 14 -10.45 3.61 0.53
C THR A 14 -11.62 2.75 0.96
N GLY A 15 -11.36 1.49 1.35
CA GLY A 15 -12.39 0.52 1.68
C GLY A 15 -13.26 0.10 0.50
N ARG A 16 -12.93 0.49 -0.74
CA ARG A 16 -13.73 0.16 -1.91
C ARG A 16 -13.86 -1.34 -2.13
N LEU A 17 -14.96 -1.73 -2.75
CA LEU A 17 -15.16 -3.05 -3.35
C LEU A 17 -15.66 -2.84 -4.78
N ILE A 18 -14.85 -3.23 -5.76
CA ILE A 18 -15.17 -3.08 -7.19
C ILE A 18 -16.55 -3.70 -7.46
N ASN A 19 -17.42 -2.92 -8.12
CA ASN A 19 -18.81 -3.27 -8.44
C ASN A 19 -19.74 -3.53 -7.24
N LYS A 20 -19.35 -3.18 -6.01
CA LYS A 20 -20.17 -3.43 -4.81
C LYS A 20 -20.22 -2.26 -3.83
N ARG A 21 -19.11 -1.55 -3.61
CA ARG A 21 -19.01 -0.46 -2.66
C ARG A 21 -18.04 0.60 -3.17
N GLU A 22 -18.54 1.81 -3.30
CA GLU A 22 -17.70 2.97 -3.63
C GLU A 22 -16.69 3.27 -2.51
N PRO A 23 -15.55 3.91 -2.84
CA PRO A 23 -14.63 4.48 -1.86
C PRO A 23 -15.34 5.34 -0.81
N TYR A 24 -14.82 5.36 0.42
CA TYR A 24 -15.20 6.40 1.38
C TYR A 24 -14.79 7.79 0.87
N ALA A 25 -15.49 8.84 1.33
CA ALA A 25 -15.12 10.23 1.04
C ALA A 25 -13.84 10.60 1.81
N LEU A 26 -12.68 10.38 1.18
CA LEU A 26 -11.35 10.62 1.74
C LEU A 26 -10.58 11.64 0.91
N ASP A 27 -9.80 12.46 1.61
CA ASP A 27 -8.79 13.29 0.99
C ASP A 27 -7.49 12.48 0.85
N ILE A 28 -7.38 11.73 -0.25
CA ILE A 28 -6.24 10.84 -0.51
C ILE A 28 -4.92 11.64 -0.59
N ASP A 29 -4.98 12.89 -1.05
CA ASP A 29 -3.84 13.78 -1.16
C ASP A 29 -3.23 14.07 0.22
N LYS A 30 -4.08 14.48 1.18
CA LYS A 30 -3.68 14.70 2.57
C LYS A 30 -3.20 13.41 3.24
N ILE A 31 -3.81 12.28 2.91
CA ILE A 31 -3.39 10.98 3.45
C ILE A 31 -1.99 10.61 2.97
N ILE A 32 -1.67 10.84 1.70
CA ILE A 32 -0.32 10.65 1.15
C ILE A 32 0.68 11.56 1.86
N ASP A 33 0.34 12.84 2.05
CA ASP A 33 1.22 13.78 2.75
C ASP A 33 1.46 13.36 4.20
N ALA A 34 0.42 12.91 4.91
CA ALA A 34 0.55 12.38 6.27
C ALA A 34 1.39 11.10 6.30
N ALA A 35 1.18 10.18 5.35
CA ALA A 35 1.95 8.94 5.26
C ALA A 35 3.44 9.22 5.02
N ALA A 36 3.76 10.19 4.16
CA ALA A 36 5.13 10.62 3.93
C ALA A 36 5.77 11.22 5.20
N ALA A 37 5.04 12.08 5.91
CA ALA A 37 5.54 12.73 7.12
C ALA A 37 5.78 11.77 8.30
N ASN A 38 5.01 10.68 8.37
CA ASN A 38 5.07 9.71 9.47
C ASN A 38 5.75 8.39 9.08
N GLU A 39 6.35 8.36 7.88
CA GLU A 39 6.96 7.18 7.26
C GLU A 39 6.03 5.95 7.30
N THR A 40 4.74 6.15 7.10
CA THR A 40 3.73 5.07 7.11
C THR A 40 3.60 4.49 5.71
N ILE A 41 3.66 3.16 5.60
CA ILE A 41 3.43 2.44 4.34
C ILE A 41 1.95 2.53 3.97
N ILE A 42 1.65 2.65 2.67
CA ILE A 42 0.30 2.47 2.16
C ILE A 42 0.23 1.11 1.44
N GLU A 43 -0.85 0.37 1.69
CA GLU A 43 -1.11 -0.90 1.01
C GLU A 43 -1.64 -0.67 -0.42
N LEU A 44 -1.08 -1.43 -1.37
CA LEU A 44 -1.73 -1.84 -2.61
C LEU A 44 -2.32 -3.24 -2.42
N ASN A 45 -3.61 -3.27 -2.10
CA ASN A 45 -4.36 -4.49 -1.90
C ASN A 45 -4.61 -5.15 -3.25
N ALA A 46 -3.96 -6.27 -3.47
CA ALA A 46 -3.92 -6.98 -4.73
C ALA A 46 -5.15 -7.87 -4.96
N ASN A 47 -6.07 -7.97 -3.98
CA ASN A 47 -7.32 -8.70 -4.14
C ASN A 47 -8.10 -8.13 -5.33
N PRO A 48 -8.52 -8.95 -6.32
CA PRO A 48 -9.24 -8.49 -7.51
C PRO A 48 -10.56 -7.76 -7.21
N ARG A 49 -11.14 -7.95 -6.02
CA ARG A 49 -12.33 -7.22 -5.57
C ARG A 49 -12.02 -5.82 -5.06
N ARG A 50 -10.75 -5.49 -4.80
CA ARG A 50 -10.30 -4.23 -4.19
C ARG A 50 -9.42 -3.41 -5.12
N LEU A 51 -8.22 -3.92 -5.44
CA LEU A 51 -7.17 -3.18 -6.14
C LEU A 51 -6.92 -1.79 -5.54
N ASP A 52 -6.76 -1.69 -4.22
CA ASP A 52 -6.86 -0.46 -3.42
C ASP A 52 -5.59 -0.22 -2.61
N MET A 53 -4.88 0.91 -2.65
CA MET A 53 -5.19 2.20 -3.27
C MET A 53 -5.20 2.18 -4.81
N ASP A 54 -6.09 2.98 -5.41
CA ASP A 54 -6.21 3.10 -6.87
C ASP A 54 -4.89 3.51 -7.54
N TRP A 55 -4.59 2.87 -8.67
CA TRP A 55 -3.29 3.00 -9.35
C TRP A 55 -2.89 4.42 -9.72
N ARG A 56 -3.87 5.32 -9.89
CA ARG A 56 -3.67 6.72 -10.25
C ARG A 56 -2.92 7.51 -9.18
N TRP A 57 -2.98 7.07 -7.93
CA TRP A 57 -2.35 7.75 -6.80
C TRP A 57 -0.89 7.34 -6.56
N TRP A 58 -0.47 6.18 -7.07
CA TRP A 58 0.85 5.64 -6.75
C TRP A 58 2.01 6.49 -7.23
N ARG A 59 1.89 7.13 -8.40
CA ARG A 59 2.95 8.03 -8.90
C ARG A 59 3.20 9.18 -7.91
N ARG A 60 2.15 9.85 -7.45
CA ARG A 60 2.26 10.93 -6.46
C ARG A 60 2.78 10.40 -5.12
N ALA A 61 2.23 9.29 -4.63
CA ALA A 61 2.65 8.71 -3.36
C ALA A 61 4.16 8.39 -3.37
N ALA A 62 4.63 7.79 -4.47
CA ALA A 62 6.03 7.48 -4.68
C ALA A 62 6.92 8.72 -4.82
N GLU A 63 6.48 9.77 -5.52
CA GLU A 63 7.17 11.07 -5.60
C GLU A 63 7.33 11.73 -4.22
N LYS A 64 6.41 11.47 -3.29
CA LYS A 64 6.45 11.92 -1.90
C LYS A 64 7.27 11.00 -0.98
N GLY A 65 7.82 9.91 -1.49
CA GLY A 65 8.61 8.94 -0.72
C GLY A 65 7.78 7.91 0.06
N VAL A 66 6.46 7.85 -0.15
CA VAL A 66 5.61 6.84 0.47
C VAL A 66 5.93 5.47 -0.12
N LEU A 67 6.20 4.50 0.75
CA LEU A 67 6.42 3.11 0.37
C LEU A 67 5.09 2.40 0.13
N CYS A 68 5.05 1.56 -0.91
CA CYS A 68 3.93 0.69 -1.24
C CYS A 68 4.17 -0.72 -0.68
N ALA A 69 3.16 -1.33 -0.05
CA ALA A 69 3.15 -2.77 0.22
C ALA A 69 2.07 -3.47 -0.62
N ILE A 70 2.47 -4.43 -1.45
CA ILE A 70 1.57 -5.22 -2.29
C ILE A 70 1.12 -6.46 -1.52
N ASN A 71 -0.14 -6.48 -1.08
CA ASN A 71 -0.66 -7.55 -0.23
C ASN A 71 -1.88 -8.23 -0.86
N PRO A 72 -1.98 -9.56 -0.88
CA PRO A 72 -3.09 -10.26 -1.54
C PRO A 72 -4.41 -10.23 -0.76
N ASP A 73 -4.39 -9.91 0.54
CA ASP A 73 -5.55 -10.03 1.43
C ASP A 73 -6.17 -11.44 1.36
N ALA A 74 -5.28 -12.44 1.41
CA ALA A 74 -5.61 -13.84 1.15
C ALA A 74 -6.34 -14.46 2.35
N HIS A 75 -7.49 -15.05 2.08
CA HIS A 75 -8.31 -15.85 3.00
C HIS A 75 -8.26 -17.36 2.66
N ALA A 76 -7.58 -17.72 1.58
CA ALA A 76 -7.23 -19.08 1.20
C ALA A 76 -5.87 -19.11 0.50
N THR A 77 -5.17 -20.24 0.52
CA THR A 77 -3.80 -20.37 -0.03
C THR A 77 -3.71 -19.96 -1.50
N GLY A 78 -4.71 -20.31 -2.32
CA GLY A 78 -4.74 -19.95 -3.74
C GLY A 78 -4.86 -18.44 -3.99
N GLU A 79 -5.29 -17.66 -3.00
CA GLU A 79 -5.40 -16.20 -3.12
C GLU A 79 -4.04 -15.50 -2.97
N LEU A 80 -2.99 -16.20 -2.53
CA LEU A 80 -1.62 -15.65 -2.54
C LEU A 80 -1.17 -15.25 -3.95
N ASP A 81 -1.69 -15.92 -5.00
CA ASP A 81 -1.40 -15.60 -6.40
C ASP A 81 -1.91 -14.21 -6.82
N PHE A 82 -2.80 -13.59 -6.05
CA PHE A 82 -3.29 -12.24 -6.32
C PHE A 82 -2.18 -11.19 -6.30
N VAL A 83 -1.05 -11.44 -5.63
CA VAL A 83 0.14 -10.57 -5.68
C VAL A 83 0.54 -10.26 -7.12
N ALA A 84 0.41 -11.22 -8.06
CA ALA A 84 0.72 -10.99 -9.47
C ALA A 84 -0.14 -9.88 -10.10
N SER A 85 -1.42 -9.78 -9.72
CA SER A 85 -2.30 -8.68 -10.13
C SER A 85 -1.86 -7.36 -9.50
N GLY A 86 -1.50 -7.37 -8.22
CA GLY A 86 -0.95 -6.22 -7.51
C GLY A 86 0.31 -5.67 -8.17
N VAL A 87 1.25 -6.53 -8.58
CA VAL A 87 2.46 -6.12 -9.32
C VAL A 87 2.11 -5.45 -10.65
N ARG A 88 1.15 -5.99 -11.42
CA ARG A 88 0.70 -5.37 -12.68
C ARG A 88 0.08 -3.99 -12.43
N VAL A 89 -0.72 -3.84 -11.38
CA VAL A 89 -1.33 -2.57 -10.99
C VAL A 89 -0.28 -1.57 -10.50
N GLY A 90 0.72 -2.02 -9.73
CA GLY A 90 1.84 -1.19 -9.30
C GLY A 90 2.66 -0.65 -10.48
N ARG A 91 2.95 -1.50 -11.47
CA ARG A 91 3.60 -1.08 -12.73
C ARG A 91 2.77 -0.05 -13.50
N LYS A 92 1.45 -0.23 -13.56
CA LYS A 92 0.53 0.77 -14.16
C LYS A 92 0.58 2.11 -13.41
N GLY A 93 0.80 2.07 -12.09
CA GLY A 93 1.01 3.22 -11.21
C GLY A 93 2.44 3.78 -11.21
N TRP A 94 3.33 3.30 -12.10
CA TRP A 94 4.73 3.73 -12.24
C TRP A 94 5.63 3.39 -11.04
N LEU A 95 5.23 2.43 -10.20
CA LEU A 95 6.07 1.98 -9.10
C LEU A 95 7.30 1.20 -9.61
N THR A 96 8.46 1.51 -9.01
CA THR A 96 9.70 0.75 -9.16
C THR A 96 9.93 -0.19 -7.97
N SER A 97 10.92 -1.09 -8.07
CA SER A 97 11.28 -2.01 -6.98
C SER A 97 11.64 -1.29 -5.68
N GLU A 98 12.31 -0.14 -5.78
CA GLU A 98 12.79 0.63 -4.63
C GLU A 98 11.64 1.23 -3.81
N GLN A 99 10.48 1.44 -4.46
CA GLN A 99 9.27 2.01 -3.87
C GLN A 99 8.33 0.93 -3.31
N VAL A 100 8.61 -0.35 -3.56
CA VAL A 100 7.78 -1.47 -3.09
C VAL A 100 8.47 -2.15 -1.91
N PHE A 101 7.86 -2.08 -0.72
CA PHE A 101 8.41 -2.60 0.53
C PHE A 101 8.70 -4.11 0.47
N ASN A 102 7.86 -4.88 -0.24
CA ASN A 102 8.00 -6.34 -0.35
C ASN A 102 9.28 -6.80 -1.08
N THR A 103 9.99 -5.92 -1.78
CA THR A 103 11.25 -6.25 -2.48
C THR A 103 12.46 -6.29 -1.55
N ARG A 104 12.30 -5.82 -0.31
CA ARG A 104 13.36 -5.78 0.70
C ARG A 104 13.66 -7.16 1.24
N SER A 105 14.93 -7.38 1.60
CA SER A 105 15.33 -8.57 2.35
C SER A 105 14.73 -8.57 3.76
N LEU A 106 14.64 -9.74 4.38
CA LEU A 106 14.16 -9.87 5.75
C LEU A 106 14.92 -8.95 6.73
N ALA A 107 16.24 -8.87 6.60
CA ALA A 107 17.06 -7.99 7.44
C ALA A 107 16.71 -6.51 7.26
N GLN A 108 16.44 -6.08 6.02
CA GLN A 108 16.00 -4.71 5.74
C GLN A 108 14.60 -4.43 6.29
N VAL A 109 13.69 -5.39 6.22
CA VAL A 109 12.33 -5.29 6.80
C VAL A 109 12.41 -5.15 8.31
N LEU A 110 13.12 -6.04 9.00
CA LEU A 110 13.27 -6.00 10.47
C LEU A 110 13.92 -4.70 10.93
N LYS A 111 14.96 -4.23 10.23
CA LYS A 111 15.60 -2.95 10.53
C LYS A 111 14.63 -1.77 10.35
N TRP A 112 13.83 -1.79 9.29
CA TRP A 112 12.87 -0.71 9.00
C TRP A 112 11.77 -0.66 10.07
N LEU A 113 11.20 -1.81 10.44
CA LEU A 113 10.16 -1.89 11.47
C LEU A 113 10.69 -1.53 12.87
N GLY A 114 11.96 -1.79 13.16
CA GLY A 114 12.59 -1.42 14.43
C GLY A 114 12.94 0.06 14.60
N ARG A 115 12.57 0.95 13.67
CA ARG A 115 12.98 2.37 13.71
C ARG A 115 12.10 3.28 14.57
N LYS A 116 10.87 2.85 14.89
CA LYS A 116 9.88 3.63 15.64
C LYS A 116 9.92 3.34 17.15
N GLY A 117 11.08 2.94 17.67
CA GLY A 117 11.31 2.58 19.08
C GLY A 117 12.57 3.22 19.64
#